data_AF-A0A5R1NM62-F1
#
_entry.id   AF-A0A5R1NM62-F1
#
_cell.length_a   1.000
_cell.length_b   1.000
_cell.length_c   1.000
_cell.angle_alpha   90.00
_cell.angle_beta   90.00
_cell.angle_gamma   90.00
#
_symmetry.space_group_name_H-M   'P 1'
#
loop_
_entity.id
_entity.type
_entity.pdbx_description
1 polymer ?
#
loop_
_entity_poly.entity_id
_entity_poly.type
_entity_poly.pdbx_seq_one_letter_code
_entity_poly.pdbx_strand_id
1 'polypeptide(L)'
;MRSYVKARQDGAQAPAARQRGRMTDPFLPQMASWVEQSRGKIRGDVVHEKLLALGFTGCERTTRTTLVELKSKYRARNMRVHPPWTPEPGLWLQYDYGVCR
;
A
#
# COMPACT_ATOMS: atom_id res chain seq x y z
N MET A 1 -17.25 15.59 23.94
CA MET A 1 -17.26 15.66 22.46
C MET A 1 -16.01 14.98 21.90
N ARG A 2 -16.11 14.10 20.90
CA ARG A 2 -14.91 13.48 20.26
C ARG A 2 -14.08 14.57 19.57
N SER A 3 -12.75 14.47 19.62
CA SER A 3 -11.81 15.47 19.06
C SER A 3 -12.07 15.83 17.60
N TYR A 4 -12.48 14.85 16.79
CA TYR A 4 -12.88 15.05 15.40
C TYR A 4 -14.11 15.95 15.23
N VAL A 5 -15.09 15.86 16.14
CA VAL A 5 -16.32 16.64 16.08
C VAL A 5 -16.04 18.11 16.38
N LYS A 6 -15.13 18.38 17.32
CA LYS A 6 -14.70 19.73 17.66
C LYS A 6 -13.96 20.39 16.48
N ALA A 7 -12.98 19.70 15.89
CA ALA A 7 -12.27 20.20 14.71
C ALA A 7 -13.21 20.53 13.54
N ARG A 8 -14.25 19.70 13.31
CA ARG A 8 -15.23 19.94 12.25
C ARG A 8 -16.10 21.18 12.49
N GLN A 9 -16.45 21.45 13.74
CA GLN A 9 -17.21 22.66 14.12
C GLN A 9 -16.35 23.92 14.01
N ASP A 10 -15.06 23.82 14.33
CA ASP A 10 -14.11 24.91 14.27
C ASP A 10 -13.62 25.20 12.82
N GLY A 11 -14.17 24.53 11.80
CA GLY A 11 -13.72 24.62 10.41
C GLY A 11 -12.29 24.12 10.17
N ALA A 12 -11.71 23.44 11.16
CA ALA A 12 -10.33 22.97 11.14
C ALA A 12 -10.23 21.57 10.56
N GLN A 13 -9.10 21.29 9.91
CA GLN A 13 -8.77 19.94 9.47
C GLN A 13 -8.78 18.99 10.68
N ALA A 14 -9.47 17.86 10.53
CA ALA A 14 -9.48 16.82 11.54
C ALA A 14 -8.05 16.39 11.93
N PRO A 15 -7.78 16.16 13.23
CA PRO A 15 -6.47 15.70 13.65
C PRO A 15 -6.16 14.35 12.99
N ALA A 16 -4.99 14.25 12.36
CA ALA A 16 -4.55 13.02 11.73
C ALA A 16 -4.53 11.89 12.78
N ALA A 17 -5.19 10.78 12.48
CA ALA A 17 -5.17 9.62 13.36
C ALA A 17 -3.73 9.11 13.49
N ARG A 18 -3.18 9.14 14.71
CA ARG A 18 -1.83 8.64 14.98
C ARG A 18 -1.82 7.13 14.72
N GLN A 19 -1.08 6.68 13.72
CA GLN A 19 -0.82 5.25 13.56
C GLN A 19 0.00 4.77 14.76
N ARG A 20 -0.47 3.69 15.40
CA ARG A 20 0.31 2.97 16.41
C ARG A 20 1.39 2.16 15.70
N GLY A 21 2.58 2.12 16.29
CA GLY A 21 3.66 1.27 15.80
C GLY A 21 3.22 -0.20 15.81
N ARG A 22 3.48 -0.90 14.70
CA ARG A 22 3.23 -2.34 14.56
C ARG A 22 4.52 -3.11 14.82
N MET A 23 4.42 -4.35 15.29
CA MET A 23 5.58 -5.25 15.45
C MET A 23 6.33 -5.49 14.14
N THR A 24 5.69 -5.23 13.00
CA THR A 24 6.28 -5.38 11.67
C THR A 24 7.12 -4.17 11.23
N ASP A 25 7.01 -3.02 11.91
CA ASP A 25 7.65 -1.77 11.49
C ASP A 25 9.17 -1.88 11.29
N PRO A 26 9.94 -2.58 12.16
CA PRO A 26 11.38 -2.75 11.97
C PRO A 26 11.74 -3.53 10.70
N PHE A 27 10.85 -4.42 10.24
CA PHE A 27 11.10 -5.33 9.12
C PHE A 27 10.54 -4.80 7.79
N LEU A 28 9.79 -3.69 7.80
CA LEU A 28 9.27 -3.03 6.60
C LEU A 28 10.31 -2.80 5.49
N PRO A 29 11.52 -2.25 5.76
CA PRO A 29 12.48 -1.99 4.69
C PRO A 29 12.94 -3.27 3.98
N GLN A 30 13.09 -4.36 4.74
CA GLN A 30 13.52 -5.64 4.20
C GLN A 30 12.42 -6.32 3.39
N MET A 31 11.18 -6.28 3.89
CA MET A 31 10.01 -6.77 3.14
C MET A 31 9.83 -6.00 1.82
N ALA A 32 10.00 -4.67 1.85
CA ALA A 32 9.91 -3.83 0.66
C ALA A 32 10.99 -4.20 -0.37
N SER A 33 12.24 -4.43 0.07
CA SER A 33 13.32 -4.89 -0.80
C SER A 33 13.01 -6.21 -1.49
N TRP A 34 12.45 -7.19 -0.78
CA TRP A 34 12.04 -8.45 -1.40
C TRP A 34 10.87 -8.30 -2.39
N VAL A 35 9.94 -7.39 -2.11
CA VAL A 35 8.86 -7.05 -3.05
C VAL A 35 9.44 -6.45 -4.33
N GLU A 36 10.43 -5.56 -4.22
CA GLU A 36 11.12 -4.98 -5.38
C GLU A 36 11.84 -6.05 -6.22
N GLN A 37 12.68 -6.86 -5.57
CA GLN A 37 13.45 -7.92 -6.22
C GLN A 37 12.53 -8.93 -6.95
N SER A 38 11.38 -9.23 -6.37
CA SER A 38 10.40 -10.16 -6.93
C SER A 38 9.40 -9.52 -7.89
N ARG A 39 9.53 -8.21 -8.18
CA ARG A 39 8.57 -7.43 -8.97
C ARG A 39 7.12 -7.60 -8.49
N GLY A 40 6.92 -7.69 -7.19
CA GLY A 40 5.61 -7.87 -6.55
C GLY A 40 5.03 -9.29 -6.58
N LYS A 41 5.76 -10.29 -7.08
CA LYS A 41 5.27 -11.68 -7.23
C LYS A 41 5.52 -12.57 -6.01
N ILE A 42 6.28 -12.14 -5.02
CA ILE A 42 6.65 -12.96 -3.85
C ILE A 42 5.43 -13.47 -3.05
N ARG A 43 5.44 -14.73 -2.63
CA ARG A 43 4.39 -15.34 -1.79
C ARG A 43 4.50 -14.90 -0.33
N GLY A 44 3.37 -14.79 0.36
CA GLY A 44 3.33 -14.41 1.78
C GLY A 44 4.03 -15.42 2.68
N ASP A 45 3.83 -16.72 2.42
CA ASP A 45 4.40 -17.83 3.20
C ASP A 45 5.95 -17.76 3.21
N VAL A 46 6.56 -17.57 2.03
CA VAL A 46 8.01 -17.43 1.87
C VAL A 46 8.55 -16.19 2.60
N VAL A 47 7.79 -15.09 2.59
CA VAL A 47 8.20 -13.89 3.35
C VAL A 47 8.13 -14.14 4.85
N HIS A 48 7.12 -14.87 5.31
CA HIS A 48 6.99 -15.21 6.72
C HIS A 48 8.14 -16.09 7.19
N GLU A 49 8.49 -17.14 6.45
CA GLU A 49 9.67 -17.98 6.75
C GLU A 49 10.97 -17.16 6.83
N LYS A 50 11.18 -16.24 5.87
CA LYS A 50 12.34 -15.34 5.91
C LYS A 50 12.32 -14.39 7.10
N LEU A 51 11.16 -13.93 7.54
CA LEU A 51 11.02 -13.10 8.73
C LEU A 51 11.27 -13.88 10.02
N LEU A 52 10.82 -15.14 10.10
CA LEU A 52 11.10 -16.01 11.24
C LEU A 52 12.62 -16.22 11.39
N ALA A 53 13.33 -16.43 10.29
CA ALA A 53 14.80 -16.53 10.29
C ALA A 53 15.51 -15.27 10.80
N LEU A 54 14.86 -14.10 10.72
CA LEU A 54 15.36 -12.82 11.21
C LEU A 54 14.90 -12.51 12.66
N GLY A 55 14.17 -13.42 13.30
CA GLY A 55 13.68 -13.26 14.67
C GLY A 55 12.32 -12.58 14.79
N PHE A 56 11.48 -12.59 13.76
CA PHE A 56 10.10 -12.11 13.86
C PHE A 56 9.25 -13.03 14.74
N THR A 57 8.56 -12.47 15.74
CA THR A 57 7.74 -13.22 16.71
C THR A 57 6.24 -13.13 16.46
N GLY A 58 5.83 -12.38 15.42
CA GLY A 58 4.41 -12.22 15.09
C GLY A 58 3.85 -13.37 14.25
N CYS A 59 2.55 -13.30 13.96
CA CYS A 59 1.86 -14.33 13.18
C CYS A 59 1.90 -14.08 11.67
N GLU A 60 1.69 -15.16 10.90
CA GLU A 60 1.66 -15.13 9.44
C GLU A 60 0.60 -14.15 8.88
N ARG A 61 -0.57 -14.06 9.52
CA ARG A 61 -1.66 -13.16 9.10
C ARG A 61 -1.21 -11.68 9.10
N THR A 62 -0.42 -11.28 10.09
CA THR A 62 0.14 -9.92 10.18
C THR A 62 1.15 -9.69 9.08
N THR A 63 2.04 -10.66 8.82
CA THR A 63 2.98 -10.60 7.68
C THR A 63 2.23 -10.45 6.36
N ARG A 64 1.19 -11.25 6.11
CA ARG A 64 0.38 -11.18 4.87
C ARG A 64 -0.31 -9.84 4.72
N THR A 65 -0.89 -9.30 5.80
CA THR A 65 -1.57 -8.00 5.78
C THR A 65 -0.60 -6.89 5.40
N THR A 66 0.56 -6.82 6.06
CA THR A 66 1.60 -5.84 5.75
C THR A 66 2.17 -6.02 4.34
N LEU A 67 2.32 -7.26 3.87
CA LEU A 67 2.78 -7.56 2.51
C LEU A 67 1.79 -7.13 1.43
N VAL A 68 0.48 -7.24 1.68
CA VAL A 68 -0.55 -6.70 0.78
C VAL A 68 -0.43 -5.18 0.68
N GLU A 69 -0.29 -4.48 1.81
CA GLU A 69 -0.08 -3.03 1.82
C GLU A 69 1.17 -2.62 1.01
N LEU A 70 2.29 -3.33 1.19
CA LEU A 70 3.53 -3.08 0.44
C LEU A 70 3.38 -3.36 -1.06
N LYS A 71 2.70 -4.44 -1.44
CA LYS A 71 2.42 -4.76 -2.83
C LYS A 71 1.52 -3.72 -3.49
N SER A 72 0.53 -3.21 -2.78
CA SER A 72 -0.33 -2.13 -3.29
C SER A 72 0.48 -0.86 -3.56
N LYS A 73 1.39 -0.47 -2.66
CA LYS A 73 2.32 0.66 -2.89
C LYS A 73 3.24 0.42 -4.08
N TYR A 74 3.78 -0.79 -4.21
CA TYR A 74 4.62 -1.18 -5.35
C TYR A 74 3.84 -1.04 -6.67
N ARG A 75 2.62 -1.58 -6.74
CA ARG A 75 1.76 -1.47 -7.93
C ARG A 75 1.41 -0.02 -8.26
N ALA A 76 1.06 0.80 -7.27
CA ALA A 76 0.73 2.20 -7.50
C ALA A 76 1.91 2.99 -8.11
N ARG A 77 3.14 2.65 -7.74
CA ARG A 77 4.35 3.26 -8.31
C ARG A 77 4.74 2.68 -9.67
N ASN A 78 4.55 1.37 -9.87
CA ASN A 78 5.01 0.65 -11.05
C ASN A 78 3.90 0.42 -12.10
N MET A 79 2.68 0.89 -11.86
CA MET A 79 1.60 0.84 -12.85
C MET A 79 1.92 1.78 -14.01
N ARG A 80 1.50 1.39 -15.22
CA ARG A 80 1.54 2.28 -16.36
C ARG A 80 0.62 3.46 -16.06
N VAL A 81 1.18 4.66 -16.04
CA VAL A 81 0.40 5.89 -15.95
C VAL A 81 -0.25 6.12 -17.31
N HIS A 82 -1.57 6.35 -17.32
CA HIS A 82 -2.23 6.77 -18.55
C HIS A 82 -1.67 8.13 -18.96
N PRO A 83 -1.28 8.29 -20.22
CA PRO A 83 -0.74 9.54 -20.70
C PRO A 83 -1.82 10.64 -20.73
N PRO A 84 -1.42 11.92 -20.62
CA PRO A 84 -2.30 13.04 -20.26
C PRO A 84 -3.16 13.57 -21.42
N TRP A 85 -3.24 12.88 -22.57
CA TRP A 85 -4.04 13.35 -23.69
C TRP A 85 -5.53 13.17 -23.38
N THR A 86 -6.13 14.18 -22.77
CA THR A 86 -7.58 14.33 -22.79
C THR A 86 -7.95 14.52 -24.25
N PRO A 87 -8.76 13.63 -24.87
CA PRO A 87 -9.22 13.86 -26.23
C PRO A 87 -10.06 15.14 -26.25
N GLU A 88 -9.91 15.95 -27.29
CA GLU A 88 -10.79 17.11 -27.47
C GLU A 88 -12.25 16.64 -27.59
N PRO A 89 -13.23 17.37 -27.00
CA PRO A 89 -14.63 17.01 -27.09
C PRO A 89 -15.07 16.97 -28.56
N GLY A 90 -15.36 15.75 -29.06
CA GLY A 90 -15.76 15.51 -30.45
C GLY A 90 -14.97 14.41 -31.18
N LEU A 91 -13.87 13.92 -30.61
CA LEU A 91 -13.12 12.78 -31.16
C LEU A 91 -13.50 11.45 -30.48
N TRP A 92 -13.33 10.35 -31.21
CA TRP A 92 -13.49 9.01 -30.66
C TRP A 92 -12.33 8.68 -29.72
N LEU A 93 -12.64 8.44 -28.45
CA LEU A 93 -11.69 7.98 -27.44
C LEU A 93 -11.64 6.45 -27.43
N GLN A 94 -10.49 5.88 -27.78
CA GLN A 94 -10.23 4.48 -27.47
C GLN A 94 -9.76 4.38 -26.01
N TYR A 95 -10.67 3.97 -25.14
CA TYR A 95 -10.37 3.71 -23.74
C TYR A 95 -10.05 2.23 -23.56
N ASP A 96 -8.77 1.90 -23.44
CA ASP A 96 -8.37 0.53 -23.12
C ASP A 96 -8.60 0.27 -21.62
N TYR A 97 -9.73 -0.35 -21.28
CA TYR A 97 -9.97 -0.89 -19.94
C TYR A 97 -9.07 -2.12 -19.71
N GLY A 98 -7.77 -1.89 -19.51
CA GLY A 98 -6.89 -2.88 -18.91
C GLY A 98 -7.29 -3.04 -17.44
N VAL A 99 -7.82 -4.21 -17.06
CA VAL A 99 -8.28 -4.49 -15.70
C VAL A 99 -7.11 -4.38 -14.72
N CYS A 100 -7.02 -3.27 -13.99
CA CYS A 100 -6.15 -3.14 -12.83
C CYS A 100 -6.87 -3.78 -11.63
N ARG A 101 -6.48 -5.01 -11.26
CA ARG A 101 -7.01 -5.75 -10.11
C ARG A 101 -6.15 -5.62 -8.86
#